data_AF-A0AAW9W8W9-F1
#
_entry.id   AF-A0AAW9W8W9-F1
#
_cell.length_a   1.000
_cell.length_b   1.000
_cell.length_c   1.000
_cell.angle_alpha   90.00
_cell.angle_beta   90.00
_cell.angle_gamma   90.00
#
_symmetry.space_group_name_H-M   'P 1'
#
loop_
_entity.id
_entity.type
_entity.pdbx_description
1 polymer ?
#
loop_
_entity_poly.entity_id
_entity_poly.type
_entity_poly.pdbx_seq_one_letter_code
_entity_poly.pdbx_strand_id
1 'polypeptide(L)'
;FNISVAITDAFMKAVKDGTDFNLKFKGKVFKTIDARSLWDSIMRSTWHWAEPGVIFIDRMNEWNNLWFCEQIAASNPCSEQP
;
A
#
# COMPACT_ATOMS: atom_id res chain seq x y z
N PHE A 1 -10.01 14.57 -6.04
CA PHE A 1 -9.27 13.33 -6.41
C PHE A 1 -9.35 12.41 -5.21
N ASN A 2 -9.72 11.15 -5.43
CA ASN A 2 -9.58 10.12 -4.40
C ASN A 2 -8.11 9.70 -4.38
N ILE A 3 -7.55 9.50 -3.19
CA ILE A 3 -6.15 9.16 -2.99
C ILE A 3 -6.12 7.86 -2.22
N SER A 4 -5.39 6.88 -2.72
CA SER A 4 -5.19 5.62 -1.99
C SER A 4 -3.73 5.28 -1.91
N VAL A 5 -3.33 4.66 -0.80
CA VAL A 5 -2.00 4.08 -0.65
C VAL A 5 -2.08 2.62 -1.08
N ALA A 6 -1.27 2.25 -2.08
CA ALA A 6 -1.07 0.86 -2.46
C ALA A 6 -0.17 0.17 -1.43
N ILE A 7 -0.75 -0.73 -0.66
CA ILE A 7 -0.11 -1.45 0.44
C ILE A 7 0.32 -2.84 -0.02
N THR A 8 1.56 -3.19 0.27
CA THR A 8 2.15 -4.52 0.00
C THR A 8 2.02 -5.42 1.23
N ASP A 9 2.03 -6.73 1.01
CA ASP A 9 2.01 -7.74 2.07
C ASP A 9 3.27 -7.64 2.94
N ALA A 10 4.41 -7.30 2.33
CA ALA A 10 5.66 -7.05 3.04
C ALA A 10 5.55 -5.90 4.05
N PHE A 11 4.86 -4.81 3.68
CA PHE A 11 4.62 -3.70 4.59
C PHE A 11 3.67 -4.11 5.73
N MET A 12 2.57 -4.78 5.42
CA MET A 12 1.62 -5.23 6.47
C MET A 12 2.25 -6.23 7.44
N LYS A 13 3.14 -7.09 6.95
CA LYS A 13 3.94 -7.96 7.81
C LYS A 13 4.83 -7.14 8.75
N ALA A 14 5.54 -6.12 8.24
CA ALA A 14 6.37 -5.25 9.06
C ALA A 14 5.56 -4.52 10.14
N VAL A 15 4.36 -4.02 9.80
CA VAL A 15 3.41 -3.40 10.75
C VAL A 15 3.01 -4.39 11.85
N LYS A 16 2.59 -5.60 11.47
CA LYS A 16 2.18 -6.65 12.42
C LYS A 16 3.32 -7.00 13.38
N ASP A 17 4.49 -7.25 12.84
CA ASP A 17 5.67 -7.69 13.58
C ASP A 17 6.34 -6.54 14.36
N GLY A 18 5.94 -5.28 14.10
CA GLY A 18 6.52 -4.10 14.77
C GLY A 18 7.98 -3.87 14.38
N THR A 19 8.29 -4.11 13.11
CA THR A 19 9.64 -3.98 12.55
C THR A 19 9.76 -2.78 11.63
N ASP A 20 10.99 -2.36 11.37
CA ASP A 20 11.27 -1.27 10.46
C ASP A 20 10.97 -1.64 8.99
N PHE A 21 10.67 -0.64 8.19
CA PHE A 21 10.42 -0.74 6.76
C PHE A 21 11.34 0.19 5.96
N ASN A 22 11.90 -0.33 4.87
CA ASN A 22 12.80 0.40 3.99
C ASN A 22 12.02 1.11 2.88
N LEU A 23 12.05 2.44 2.85
CA LEU A 23 11.60 3.25 1.72
C LEU A 23 12.62 3.12 0.59
N LYS A 24 12.26 2.32 -0.42
CA LYS A 24 13.12 1.92 -1.52
C LYS A 24 12.57 2.42 -2.85
N PHE A 25 13.43 2.96 -3.71
CA PHE A 25 13.09 3.33 -5.08
C PHE A 25 14.19 2.86 -6.03
N LYS A 26 13.80 2.16 -7.11
CA LYS A 26 14.72 1.61 -8.13
C LYS A 26 15.92 0.85 -7.54
N GLY A 27 15.68 -0.03 -6.57
CA GLY A 27 16.76 -0.82 -5.97
C GLY A 27 17.49 -0.15 -4.80
N LYS A 28 17.40 1.17 -4.64
CA LYS A 28 18.12 1.93 -3.61
C LYS A 28 17.22 2.23 -2.42
N VAL A 29 17.70 1.97 -1.21
CA VAL A 29 17.05 2.40 0.04
C VAL A 29 17.42 3.87 0.30
N PHE A 30 16.41 4.70 0.53
CA PHE A 30 16.59 6.13 0.82
C PHE A 30 16.39 6.43 2.30
N LYS A 31 15.49 5.71 2.97
CA LYS A 31 15.18 5.91 4.38
C LYS A 31 14.62 4.62 4.96
N THR A 32 14.94 4.34 6.22
CA THR A 32 14.33 3.27 7.02
C THR A 32 13.46 3.93 8.09
N ILE A 33 12.26 3.42 8.30
CA ILE A 33 11.25 3.99 9.20
C ILE A 33 10.57 2.89 10.00
N ASP A 34 10.03 3.22 11.16
CA ASP A 34 9.12 2.32 11.87
C ASP A 34 7.81 2.15 11.07
N ALA A 35 7.47 0.89 10.75
CA ALA A 35 6.31 0.58 9.93
C ALA A 35 4.99 0.99 10.61
N ARG A 36 4.90 0.81 11.94
CA ARG A 36 3.68 1.15 12.70
C ARG A 36 3.43 2.65 12.72
N SER A 37 4.47 3.45 12.95
CA SER A 37 4.36 4.91 12.91
C SER A 37 3.84 5.44 11.57
N LEU A 38 4.29 4.86 10.45
CA LEU A 38 3.76 5.21 9.13
C LEU A 38 2.30 4.79 8.98
N TRP A 39 1.96 3.55 9.35
CA TRP A 39 0.59 3.05 9.31
C TRP A 39 -0.37 3.91 10.14
N ASP A 40 0.01 4.23 11.37
CA ASP A 40 -0.76 5.10 12.25
C ASP A 40 -0.96 6.50 11.65
N SER A 41 0.04 7.01 10.93
CA SER A 41 -0.07 8.30 10.24
C SER A 41 -1.08 8.24 9.09
N ILE A 42 -1.08 7.16 8.31
CA ILE A 42 -2.08 6.92 7.26
C ILE A 42 -3.48 6.85 7.89
N MET A 43 -3.66 6.02 8.92
CA MET A 43 -4.96 5.83 9.59
C MET A 43 -5.48 7.11 10.26
N ARG A 44 -4.59 7.91 10.88
CA ARG A 44 -4.96 9.23 11.41
C ARG A 44 -5.46 10.16 10.31
N SER A 45 -4.80 10.21 9.15
CA SER A 45 -5.26 10.99 8.02
C SER A 45 -6.64 10.52 7.53
N THR A 46 -6.83 9.20 7.37
CA THR A 46 -8.13 8.61 6.99
C THR A 46 -9.23 8.98 7.99
N TRP A 47 -8.94 8.98 9.29
CA TRP A 47 -9.89 9.39 10.32
C TRP A 47 -10.27 10.89 10.22
N HIS A 48 -9.28 11.77 10.02
CA HIS A 48 -9.52 13.21 9.99
C HIS A 48 -10.13 13.72 8.68
N TRP A 49 -9.80 13.08 7.56
CA TRP A 49 -10.05 13.62 6.22
C TRP A 49 -10.76 12.64 5.28
N ALA A 50 -11.16 11.46 5.79
CA ALA A 50 -11.66 10.34 5.00
C ALA A 50 -10.68 9.80 3.93
N GLU A 51 -9.44 10.28 3.93
CA GLU A 51 -8.42 10.00 2.91
C GLU A 51 -7.02 9.97 3.56
N PRO A 52 -6.06 9.17 3.02
CA PRO A 52 -6.22 8.32 1.85
C PRO A 52 -6.95 7.01 2.18
N GLY A 53 -7.54 6.40 1.15
CA GLY A 53 -7.93 4.99 1.17
C GLY A 53 -6.73 4.05 1.16
N VAL A 54 -6.99 2.75 1.28
CA VAL A 54 -5.98 1.70 1.24
C VAL A 54 -6.37 0.66 0.19
N ILE A 55 -5.40 0.30 -0.65
CA ILE A 55 -5.55 -0.74 -1.66
C ILE A 55 -4.46 -1.80 -1.42
N PHE A 56 -4.85 -3.05 -1.22
CA PHE A 56 -3.91 -4.16 -1.04
C PHE A 56 -3.47 -4.70 -2.41
N ILE A 57 -2.43 -4.07 -2.98
CA ILE A 57 -2.04 -4.27 -4.37
C ILE A 57 -1.50 -5.68 -4.66
N ASP A 58 -0.81 -6.28 -3.68
CA ASP A 58 -0.27 -7.64 -3.81
C ASP A 58 -1.42 -8.65 -3.88
N ARG A 59 -2.42 -8.52 -3.00
CA ARG A 59 -3.62 -9.37 -3.01
C ARG A 59 -4.43 -9.21 -4.31
N MET A 60 -4.56 -7.99 -4.84
CA MET A 60 -5.25 -7.78 -6.12
C MET A 60 -4.55 -8.48 -7.27
N ASN A 61 -3.22 -8.37 -7.35
CA ASN A 61 -2.43 -9.06 -8.38
C ASN A 61 -2.41 -10.58 -8.18
N GLU A 62 -2.42 -11.08 -6.94
CA GLU A 62 -2.52 -12.52 -6.64
C GLU A 62 -3.79 -13.14 -7.23
N TRP A 63 -4.90 -12.40 -7.23
CA TRP A 63 -6.20 -12.87 -7.73
C TRP A 63 -6.53 -12.37 -9.15
N ASN A 64 -5.54 -11.81 -9.85
CA ASN A 64 -5.73 -11.35 -11.21
C ASN A 64 -5.72 -12.53 -12.20
N ASN A 65 -6.82 -12.76 -12.91
CA ASN A 65 -6.89 -13.79 -13.95
C ASN A 65 -5.91 -13.57 -15.12
N LEU A 66 -5.50 -12.33 -15.36
CA LEU A 66 -4.58 -11.93 -16.44
C LEU A 66 -3.13 -11.73 -15.96
N TRP A 67 -2.77 -12.23 -14.76
CA TRP A 67 -1.45 -12.05 -14.14
C TRP A 67 -0.25 -12.36 -15.05
N PHE A 68 -0.43 -13.21 -16.06
CA PHE A 68 0.62 -13.61 -16.99
C PHE A 68 0.94 -12.56 -18.06
N CYS A 69 0.04 -11.60 -18.31
CA CYS A 69 0.22 -10.57 -19.33
C CYS A 69 0.08 -9.13 -18.80
N GLU A 70 -0.30 -8.93 -17.54
CA GLU A 70 -0.43 -7.61 -16.95
C GLU A 70 -0.04 -7.58 -15.47
N GLN A 71 0.18 -6.36 -14.97
CA GLN A 71 0.34 -6.07 -13.55
C GLN A 71 -0.54 -4.87 -13.21
N ILE A 72 -1.49 -5.07 -12.29
CA ILE A 72 -2.38 -4.01 -11.82
C ILE A 72 -1.56 -3.02 -11.00
N ALA A 73 -1.69 -1.73 -11.32
CA ALA A 73 -0.95 -0.65 -10.68
C ALA A 73 -1.84 0.45 -10.08
N ALA A 74 -3.15 0.44 -10.38
CA ALA A 74 -4.11 1.42 -9.91
C ALA A 74 -5.49 0.75 -9.79
N SER A 75 -6.52 1.55 -9.51
CA SER A 75 -7.91 1.16 -9.63
C SER A 75 -8.68 2.29 -10.31
N ASN A 76 -9.92 2.01 -10.71
CA ASN A 76 -10.87 3.05 -11.09
C ASN A 76 -11.18 3.98 -9.89
N PRO A 77 -11.85 5.14 -10.10
CA PRO A 77 -12.01 6.16 -9.06
C PRO A 77 -12.64 5.67 -7.75
N CYS A 78 -13.49 4.65 -7.79
CA CYS A 78 -14.21 4.13 -6.63
C CYS A 78 -13.60 2.81 -6.08
N SER A 79 -12.47 2.35 -6.64
CA SER A 79 -11.67 1.20 -6.20
C SER A 79 -12.30 -0.18 -6.32
N GLU A 80 -13.43 -0.32 -7.02
CA GLU A 80 -14.09 -1.61 -7.29
C GLU A 80 -13.55 -2.32 -8.54
N GLN A 81 -12.93 -1.59 -9.46
CA GLN A 81 -12.28 -2.15 -10.64
C GLN A 81 -10.76 -1.91 -10.58
N PRO A 82 -9.93 -2.97 -10.64
CA PRO A 82 -8.48 -2.86 -10.80
C PRO A 82 -8.07 -2.24 -12.14
#